data_AF-C0P5V9-F1
#
_entry.id   AF-C0P5V9-F1
#
_cell.length_a   1.000
_cell.length_b   1.000
_cell.length_c   1.000
_cell.angle_alpha   90.00
_cell.angle_beta   90.00
_cell.angle_gamma   90.00
#
_symmetry.space_group_name_H-M   'P 1'
#
loop_
_entity.id
_entity.type
_entity.pdbx_description
1 polymer ?
#
loop_
_entity_poly.entity_id
_entity_poly.type
_entity_poly.pdbx_seq_one_letter_code
_entity_poly.pdbx_strand_id
1 'polypeptide(L)'
;MQEKLNQFENWDKAPLRPSTTLNTQAAARFIGHSLSHLTSDQKRSMHEISRGERRSWSGQKRKPEPSVEKKSVRAAAEEFLAKASQELIGHSDSRVKGPVILISDEDED
;
A
#
# COMPACT_ATOMS: atom_id res chain seq x y z
N MET A 1 17.22 -20.52 -1.24
CA MET A 1 15.93 -19.88 -1.61
C MET A 1 14.73 -20.53 -0.93
N GLN A 2 14.68 -21.87 -0.82
CA GLN A 2 13.62 -22.60 -0.11
C GLN A 2 13.36 -22.14 1.33
N GLU A 3 14.40 -21.83 2.12
CA GLU A 3 14.23 -21.44 3.53
C GLU A 3 13.40 -20.16 3.70
N LYS A 4 13.59 -19.17 2.82
CA LYS A 4 12.81 -17.92 2.84
C LYS A 4 11.34 -18.17 2.50
N LEU A 5 11.06 -19.08 1.57
CA LEU A 5 9.69 -19.47 1.19
C LEU A 5 8.97 -20.19 2.34
N ASN A 6 9.66 -21.12 3.01
CA ASN A 6 9.11 -21.80 4.19
C ASN A 6 8.86 -20.83 5.35
N GLN A 7 9.66 -19.79 5.48
CA GLN A 7 9.43 -18.75 6.48
C GLN A 7 8.13 -18.00 6.18
N PHE A 8 7.85 -17.63 4.92
CA PHE A 8 6.59 -16.98 4.54
C PHE A 8 5.34 -17.84 4.84
N GLU A 9 5.38 -19.16 4.59
CA GLU A 9 4.26 -20.05 4.94
C GLU A 9 4.00 -20.12 6.45
N ASN A 10 5.04 -20.02 7.28
CA ASN A 10 4.91 -20.06 8.73
C ASN A 10 4.32 -18.77 9.32
N TRP A 11 4.43 -17.63 8.63
CA TRP A 11 3.81 -16.37 9.06
C TRP A 11 2.28 -16.40 8.91
N ASP A 12 1.78 -17.12 7.90
CA ASP A 12 0.34 -17.31 7.67
C ASP A 12 -0.27 -18.35 8.62
N LYS A 13 0.56 -19.25 9.16
CA LYS A 13 0.20 -20.27 10.17
C LYS A 13 0.42 -19.81 11.61
N ALA A 14 0.99 -18.62 11.83
CA ALA A 14 1.11 -18.07 13.16
C ALA A 14 -0.31 -17.96 13.75
N PRO A 15 -0.54 -18.39 15.01
CA PRO A 15 -1.84 -18.22 15.65
C PRO A 15 -2.23 -16.77 15.47
N LEU A 16 -3.32 -16.54 14.74
CA LEU A 16 -3.90 -15.21 14.61
C LEU A 16 -4.04 -14.71 16.04
N ARG A 17 -3.21 -13.72 16.41
CA ARG A 17 -3.35 -13.04 17.70
C ARG A 17 -4.85 -12.80 17.85
N PRO A 18 -5.49 -13.22 18.95
CA PRO A 18 -6.93 -13.03 19.10
C PRO A 18 -7.19 -11.58 18.74
N SER A 19 -7.87 -11.37 17.61
CA SER A 19 -8.10 -10.03 17.10
C SER A 19 -8.75 -9.29 18.26
N THR A 20 -8.28 -8.10 18.58
CA THR A 20 -8.87 -7.32 19.68
C THR A 20 -10.35 -7.12 19.36
N THR A 21 -11.22 -7.95 19.94
CA THR A 21 -12.66 -7.90 19.70
C THR A 21 -13.17 -6.60 20.29
N LEU A 22 -13.83 -5.79 19.48
CA LEU A 22 -14.34 -4.50 19.90
C LEU A 22 -15.49 -4.73 20.90
N ASN A 23 -15.27 -4.40 22.18
CA ASN A 23 -16.29 -4.53 23.22
C ASN A 23 -17.21 -3.30 23.22
N THR A 24 -18.31 -3.41 22.49
CA THR A 24 -19.31 -2.34 22.33
C THR A 24 -19.92 -1.91 23.68
N GLN A 25 -20.11 -2.85 24.60
CA GLN A 25 -20.69 -2.58 25.92
C GLN A 25 -19.72 -1.79 26.81
N ALA A 26 -18.43 -2.17 26.82
CA ALA A 26 -17.40 -1.45 27.56
C ALA A 26 -17.20 -0.04 26.99
N ALA A 27 -17.18 0.10 25.66
CA ALA A 27 -17.08 1.39 25.00
C ALA A 27 -18.29 2.30 25.32
N ALA A 28 -19.50 1.74 25.39
CA ALA A 28 -20.67 2.49 25.79
C ALA A 28 -20.55 3.05 27.23
N ARG A 29 -20.08 2.22 28.18
CA ARG A 29 -19.83 2.67 29.57
C ARG A 29 -18.77 3.78 29.61
N PHE A 30 -17.69 3.63 28.86
CA PHE A 30 -16.61 4.62 28.78
C PHE A 30 -17.11 5.97 28.22
N ILE A 31 -17.87 5.96 27.13
CA ILE A 31 -18.41 7.19 26.53
C ILE A 31 -19.40 7.89 27.47
N GLY A 32 -20.25 7.13 28.16
CA GLY A 32 -21.24 7.68 29.09
C GLY A 32 -20.60 8.33 30.31
N HIS A 33 -19.66 7.61 30.95
CA HIS A 33 -19.17 7.95 32.30
C HIS A 33 -17.77 8.56 32.32
N SER A 34 -16.86 8.12 31.45
CA SER A 34 -15.46 8.55 31.48
C SER A 34 -15.21 9.85 30.72
N LEU A 35 -16.09 10.23 29.80
CA LEU A 35 -15.96 11.42 28.95
C LEU A 35 -16.90 12.54 29.39
N SER A 36 -16.71 13.07 30.61
CA SER A 36 -17.57 14.11 31.21
C SER A 36 -17.57 15.44 30.46
N HIS A 37 -16.49 15.76 29.74
CA HIS A 37 -16.31 17.00 29.00
C HIS A 37 -17.08 17.05 27.67
N LEU A 38 -17.61 15.91 27.21
CA LEU A 38 -18.35 15.85 25.96
C LEU A 38 -19.80 16.26 26.15
N THR A 39 -20.30 17.03 25.19
CA THR A 39 -21.73 17.31 25.03
C THR A 39 -22.51 16.02 24.75
N SER A 40 -23.81 16.04 25.02
CA SER A 40 -24.71 14.91 24.74
C SER A 40 -24.63 14.44 23.29
N ASP A 41 -24.53 15.38 22.36
CA ASP A 41 -24.50 15.10 20.92
C ASP A 41 -23.18 14.43 20.52
N GLN A 42 -22.06 14.88 21.10
CA GLN A 42 -20.76 14.24 20.90
C GLN A 42 -20.75 12.82 21.45
N LYS A 43 -21.30 12.60 22.65
CA LYS A 43 -21.45 11.26 23.23
C LYS A 43 -22.30 10.36 22.34
N ARG A 44 -23.42 10.88 21.82
CA ARG A 44 -24.30 10.16 20.90
C ARG A 44 -23.58 9.75 19.61
N SER A 45 -22.82 10.67 19.01
CA SER A 45 -21.99 10.39 17.84
C SER A 45 -20.96 9.29 18.11
N MET A 46 -20.26 9.35 19.24
CA MET A 46 -19.28 8.32 19.61
C MET A 46 -19.92 6.95 19.85
N HIS A 47 -21.12 6.91 20.45
CA HIS A 47 -21.87 5.67 20.62
C HIS A 47 -22.29 5.04 19.29
N GLU A 48 -22.59 5.86 18.26
CA GLU A 48 -22.89 5.35 16.92
C GLU A 48 -21.66 4.76 16.24
N ILE A 49 -20.49 5.38 16.39
CA ILE A 49 -19.22 4.88 15.87
C ILE A 49 -18.83 3.56 16.55
N SER A 50 -18.94 3.51 17.88
CA SER A 50 -18.59 2.33 18.67
C SER A 50 -19.46 1.11 18.39
N ARG A 51 -20.68 1.30 17.87
CA ARG A 51 -21.60 0.19 17.51
C ARG A 51 -21.23 -0.48 16.19
N GLY A 52 -20.32 0.09 15.40
CA GLY A 52 -19.87 -0.48 14.12
C GLY A 52 -20.94 -0.46 13.01
N GLU A 53 -22.11 0.14 13.27
CA GLU A 53 -23.30 0.08 12.40
C GLU A 53 -23.26 1.09 11.25
N ARG A 54 -22.39 2.12 11.33
CA ARG A 54 -22.18 3.10 10.26
C ARG A 54 -20.76 3.00 9.71
N ARG A 55 -20.68 2.57 8.44
CA ARG A 55 -19.52 2.66 7.53
C ARG A 55 -18.20 2.21 8.17
N SER A 56 -17.97 0.90 8.19
CA SER A 56 -16.67 0.29 7.87
C SER A 56 -15.44 1.17 8.16
N TRP A 57 -15.13 1.46 9.43
CA TRP A 57 -13.74 1.73 9.82
C TRP A 57 -12.94 0.41 9.89
N SER A 58 -13.61 -0.75 9.73
CA SER A 58 -12.93 -1.93 9.21
C SER A 58 -12.24 -1.46 7.94
N GLY A 59 -10.91 -1.46 7.96
CA GLY A 59 -10.13 -1.04 6.81
C GLY A 59 -10.80 -1.62 5.58
N GLN A 60 -11.23 -0.74 4.67
CA GLN A 60 -11.40 -1.14 3.29
C GLN A 60 -10.02 -1.66 2.89
N LYS A 61 -9.73 -2.92 3.23
CA LYS A 61 -8.99 -3.83 2.37
C LYS A 61 -9.74 -3.61 1.07
N ARG A 62 -9.21 -2.73 0.23
CA ARG A 62 -9.75 -2.49 -1.10
C ARG A 62 -10.07 -3.89 -1.60
N LYS A 63 -11.34 -4.17 -1.90
CA LYS A 63 -11.63 -5.40 -2.61
C LYS A 63 -10.60 -5.45 -3.73
N PRO A 64 -9.83 -6.55 -3.89
CA PRO A 64 -8.90 -6.64 -4.99
C PRO A 64 -9.70 -6.20 -6.21
N GLU A 65 -9.27 -5.08 -6.79
CA GLU A 65 -9.90 -4.56 -7.99
C GLU A 65 -9.98 -5.74 -8.95
N PRO A 66 -11.15 -6.04 -9.54
CA PRO A 66 -11.27 -7.15 -10.49
C PRO A 66 -10.12 -6.98 -11.47
N SER A 67 -9.25 -8.00 -11.53
CA SER A 67 -7.95 -7.89 -12.14
C SER A 67 -8.10 -7.28 -13.53
N VAL A 68 -7.81 -5.97 -13.66
CA VAL A 68 -7.51 -5.38 -14.95
C VAL A 68 -6.48 -6.31 -15.53
N GLU A 69 -6.75 -6.90 -16.69
CA GLU A 69 -5.90 -7.87 -17.35
C GLU A 69 -4.52 -7.22 -17.53
N LYS A 70 -3.66 -7.38 -16.52
CA LYS A 70 -2.40 -6.64 -16.45
C LYS A 70 -1.54 -7.29 -17.51
N LYS A 71 -1.07 -6.49 -18.47
CA LYS A 71 0.00 -6.90 -19.37
C LYS A 71 1.05 -7.63 -18.52
N SER A 72 1.46 -8.81 -18.95
CA SER A 72 2.43 -9.60 -18.19
C SER A 72 3.64 -8.73 -17.86
N VAL A 73 4.30 -8.96 -16.71
CA VAL A 73 5.48 -8.19 -16.30
C VAL A 73 6.51 -8.13 -17.43
N ARG A 74 6.64 -9.24 -18.17
CA ARG A 74 7.49 -9.36 -19.36
C ARG A 74 7.06 -8.40 -20.48
N ALA A 75 5.78 -8.37 -20.84
CA ALA A 75 5.27 -7.48 -21.88
C ALA A 75 5.43 -6.00 -21.51
N ALA A 76 5.21 -5.64 -20.24
CA ALA A 76 5.43 -4.28 -19.75
C ALA A 76 6.91 -3.88 -19.81
N ALA A 77 7.81 -4.80 -19.47
CA ALA A 77 9.26 -4.57 -19.58
C ALA A 77 9.71 -4.43 -21.03
N GLU A 78 9.18 -5.24 -21.94
CA GLU A 78 9.49 -5.18 -23.37
C GLU A 78 9.04 -3.85 -24.00
N GLU A 79 7.82 -3.38 -23.69
CA GLU A 79 7.34 -2.07 -24.13
C GLU A 79 8.22 -0.93 -23.60
N PHE A 80 8.62 -1.00 -22.32
CA PHE A 80 9.51 0.00 -21.72
C PHE A 80 10.87 0.03 -22.41
N LEU A 81 11.49 -1.13 -22.64
CA LEU A 81 12.80 -1.23 -23.31
C LEU A 81 12.74 -0.78 -24.77
N ALA A 82 11.69 -1.15 -25.51
CA ALA A 82 11.49 -0.71 -26.88
C ALA A 82 11.35 0.82 -26.96
N LYS A 83 10.58 1.42 -26.04
CA LYS A 83 10.43 2.87 -25.94
C LYS A 83 11.74 3.57 -25.58
N ALA A 84 12.48 3.06 -24.60
CA ALA A 84 13.79 3.61 -24.22
C ALA A 84 14.79 3.54 -25.38
N SER A 85 14.80 2.43 -26.13
CA SER A 85 15.66 2.24 -27.30
C SER A 85 15.30 3.23 -28.40
N GLN A 86 14.00 3.47 -28.63
CA GLN A 86 13.52 4.45 -29.59
C GLN A 86 13.89 5.90 -29.18
N GLU A 87 13.78 6.25 -27.90
CA GLU A 87 14.20 7.57 -27.38
C GLU A 87 15.72 7.77 -27.46
N LEU A 88 16.51 6.71 -27.25
CA LEU A 88 17.97 6.74 -27.41
C LEU A 88 18.42 6.87 -28.88
N ILE A 89 17.71 6.20 -29.79
CA ILE A 89 18.08 6.12 -31.22
C ILE A 89 17.42 7.25 -32.04
N GLY A 90 16.36 7.88 -31.54
CA GLY A 90 15.50 8.79 -32.30
C GLY A 90 15.32 10.18 -31.69
N HIS A 91 16.32 11.06 -31.85
CA HIS A 91 16.23 12.45 -32.34
C HIS A 91 17.65 13.05 -32.23
N SER A 92 18.27 13.41 -33.35
CA SER A 92 19.64 13.96 -33.41
C SER A 92 19.78 15.38 -32.85
N ASP A 93 18.74 15.92 -32.21
CA ASP A 93 18.85 17.14 -31.42
C ASP A 93 19.18 16.76 -29.97
N SER A 94 20.47 16.55 -29.76
CA SER A 94 21.14 16.23 -28.50
C SER A 94 20.78 17.21 -27.37
N ARG A 95 19.61 17.06 -26.77
CA ARG A 95 19.31 17.60 -25.43
C ARG A 95 18.79 16.49 -24.55
N VAL A 96 19.70 15.59 -24.17
CA VAL A 96 19.55 14.88 -22.91
C VAL A 96 19.65 15.93 -21.80
N LYS A 97 18.51 16.34 -21.25
CA LYS A 97 18.47 17.14 -20.01
C LYS A 97 18.73 16.20 -18.82
N GLY A 98 20.01 15.93 -18.59
CA GLY A 98 20.50 15.19 -17.43
C GLY A 98 22.03 15.20 -17.44
N PRO A 99 22.70 15.11 -16.28
CA PRO A 99 24.16 15.03 -16.24
C PRO A 99 24.62 13.66 -16.75
N VAL A 100 24.71 13.50 -18.07
CA VAL A 100 25.37 12.36 -18.70
C VAL A 100 26.85 12.68 -18.75
N ILE A 101 27.62 12.00 -17.91
CA ILE A 101 29.08 12.01 -17.97
C ILE A 101 29.47 10.95 -19.00
N LEU A 102 29.97 11.39 -20.16
CA LEU A 102 30.69 10.53 -21.08
C LEU A 102 32.12 10.39 -20.55
N ILE A 103 32.43 9.23 -19.98
CA ILE A 103 33.82 8.87 -19.65
C ILE A 103 34.41 8.31 -20.94
N SER A 104 35.39 9.02 -21.50
CA SER A 104 36.23 8.46 -22.58
C SER A 104 37.37 7.71 -21.89
N ASP A 105 37.46 6.40 -22.13
CA ASP A 105 38.65 5.62 -21.81
C ASP A 105 39.70 5.91 -22.91
N GLU A 106 40.47 6.97 -22.73
CA GLU A 106 41.73 7.17 -23.45
C GLU A 106 42.80 7.56 -22.44
N ASP A 107 43.28 6.56 -21.70
CA ASP A 107 44.62 6.57 -21.09
C ASP A 107 45.38 5.35 -21.64
N GLU A 108 46.06 5.54 -22.77
CA GLU A 108 47.15 4.68 -23.21
C GLU A 108 48.36 5.60 -23.54
N ASP A 109 49.46 5.32 -22.83
CA ASP A 109 50.84 5.89 -22.85
C ASP A 109 51.18 7.13 -21.97
#